data_AF-A0A3S9UYB2-F1
#
_entry.id   AF-A0A3S9UYB2-F1
#
_cell.length_a   1.000
_cell.length_b   1.000
_cell.length_c   1.000
_cell.angle_alpha   90.00
_cell.angle_beta   90.00
_cell.angle_gamma   90.00
#
_symmetry.space_group_name_H-M   'P 1'
#
loop_
_entity.id
_entity.type
_entity.pdbx_description
1 polymer ?
#
loop_
_entity_poly.entity_id
_entity_poly.type
_entity_poly.pdbx_seq_one_letter_code
_entity_poly.pdbx_strand_id
1 'polypeptide(L)'
;MDREMLVAQALEAGQAAKHNLEMIMREPERMVSSKKLVDGIAYLNTMIKFAEAEVQTKNDRRPGQSNLRTRLKSLLLSILLVERREGKGETA
;
A
#
# COMPACT_ATOMS: atom_id res chain seq x y z
N MET A 1 13.61 17.90 6.95
CA MET A 1 13.79 16.43 6.93
C MET A 1 14.02 16.01 5.49
N ASP A 2 15.07 15.23 5.26
CA ASP A 2 15.40 14.72 3.93
C ASP A 2 14.49 13.55 3.54
N ARG A 3 14.10 13.46 2.26
CA ARG A 3 13.27 12.35 1.74
C ARG A 3 13.99 11.02 1.88
N GLU A 4 15.31 11.00 1.72
CA GLU A 4 16.08 9.76 1.88
C GLU A 4 16.03 9.25 3.32
N MET A 5 16.13 10.16 4.31
CA MET A 5 15.93 9.82 5.71
C MET A 5 14.54 9.24 5.98
N LEU A 6 13.48 9.84 5.42
CA LEU A 6 12.11 9.36 5.60
C LEU A 6 11.91 7.95 5.01
N VAL A 7 12.51 7.67 3.85
CA VAL A 7 12.48 6.33 3.24
C VAL A 7 13.26 5.33 4.09
N ALA A 8 14.43 5.71 4.62
CA ALA A 8 15.21 4.85 5.50
C ALA A 8 14.45 4.50 6.79
N GLN A 9 13.79 5.49 7.41
CA GLN A 9 12.95 5.28 8.59
C GLN A 9 11.74 4.39 8.30
N ALA A 10 11.10 4.57 7.14
CA ALA A 10 9.99 3.71 6.71
C ALA A 10 10.44 2.25 6.55
N LEU A 11 11.62 2.03 5.96
CA LEU A 11 12.21 0.70 5.79
C LEU A 11 12.54 0.04 7.13
N GLU A 12 13.18 0.77 8.04
CA GLU A 12 13.51 0.28 9.38
C GLU A 12 12.24 -0.10 10.15
N ALA A 13 11.22 0.76 10.13
CA ALA A 13 9.92 0.48 10.74
C ALA A 13 9.25 -0.77 10.14
N GLY A 14 9.33 -0.95 8.81
CA GLY A 14 8.82 -2.14 8.13
C GLY A 14 9.55 -3.42 8.53
N GLN A 15 10.89 -3.37 8.69
CA GLN A 15 11.69 -4.52 9.14
C GLN A 15 11.37 -4.88 10.59
N ALA A 16 11.30 -3.89 11.48
CA ALA A 16 10.88 -4.09 12.86
C ALA A 16 9.46 -4.68 12.93
N ALA A 17 8.55 -4.22 12.06
CA ALA A 17 7.20 -4.74 12.00
C ALA A 17 7.14 -6.23 11.60
N LYS A 18 7.98 -6.66 10.65
CA LYS A 18 8.12 -8.09 10.29
C LYS A 18 8.61 -8.92 11.46
N HIS A 19 9.67 -8.48 12.12
CA HIS A 19 10.21 -9.17 13.29
C HIS A 19 9.15 -9.30 14.40
N ASN A 20 8.40 -8.23 14.67
CA ASN A 20 7.34 -8.24 15.67
C ASN A 20 6.19 -9.19 15.31
N LEU A 21 5.82 -9.29 14.02
CA LEU A 21 4.85 -10.29 13.57
C LEU A 21 5.34 -11.71 13.80
N GLU A 22 6.61 -12.00 13.48
CA GLU A 22 7.20 -13.32 13.74
C GLU A 22 7.17 -13.67 15.22
N MET A 23 7.46 -12.71 16.10
CA MET A 23 7.39 -12.89 17.55
C MET A 23 5.96 -13.19 18.01
N ILE A 24 4.98 -12.44 17.50
CA ILE A 24 3.55 -12.66 17.81
C ILE A 24 3.07 -14.03 17.31
N MET A 25 3.54 -14.48 16.15
CA MET A 25 3.19 -15.80 15.62
C MET A 25 3.80 -16.94 16.45
N ARG A 26 4.98 -16.74 17.04
CA ARG A 26 5.64 -17.72 17.91
C ARG A 26 5.01 -17.79 19.30
N GLU A 27 4.67 -16.64 19.87
CA GLU A 27 4.21 -16.52 21.26
C GLU A 27 2.97 -15.59 21.34
N PRO A 28 1.82 -16.02 20.78
CA PRO A 28 0.62 -15.17 20.71
C PRO A 28 0.05 -14.84 22.10
N GLU A 29 0.27 -15.70 23.09
CA GLU A 29 -0.13 -15.51 24.49
C GLU A 29 0.52 -14.31 25.19
N ARG A 30 1.62 -13.76 24.67
CA ARG A 30 2.22 -12.52 25.20
C ARG A 30 1.33 -11.29 24.99
N MET A 31 0.38 -11.36 24.06
CA MET A 31 -0.54 -10.27 23.81
C MET A 31 -1.65 -10.28 24.86
N VAL A 32 -1.76 -9.18 25.60
CA VAL A 32 -2.67 -9.01 26.76
C VAL A 32 -4.15 -9.30 26.43
N SER A 33 -4.57 -9.16 25.17
CA SER A 33 -5.93 -9.52 24.75
C SER A 33 -6.01 -9.91 23.27
N SER A 34 -7.00 -10.73 22.92
CA SER A 34 -7.30 -11.12 21.54
C SER A 34 -7.61 -9.95 20.63
N LYS A 35 -8.25 -8.89 21.16
CA LYS A 35 -8.47 -7.65 20.42
C LYS A 35 -7.15 -6.95 20.08
N LYS A 36 -6.26 -6.80 21.07
CA LYS A 36 -4.93 -6.21 20.87
C LYS A 36 -4.07 -7.03 19.90
N LEU A 37 -4.25 -8.36 19.89
CA LEU A 37 -3.62 -9.25 18.91
C LEU A 37 -4.02 -8.88 17.49
N VAL A 38 -5.31 -8.81 17.21
CA VAL A 38 -5.84 -8.48 15.87
C VAL A 38 -5.43 -7.06 15.45
N ASP A 39 -5.63 -6.08 16.33
CA ASP A 39 -5.29 -4.67 16.06
C ASP A 39 -3.77 -4.50 15.83
N GLY A 40 -2.95 -5.20 16.62
CA GLY A 40 -1.50 -5.21 16.50
C GLY A 40 -1.04 -5.83 15.18
N ILE A 41 -1.60 -6.98 14.78
CA ILE A 41 -1.28 -7.61 13.49
C ILE A 41 -1.68 -6.69 12.33
N ALA A 42 -2.85 -6.05 12.40
CA ALA A 42 -3.30 -5.12 11.36
C ALA A 42 -2.37 -3.90 11.24
N TYR A 43 -1.95 -3.33 12.38
CA TYR A 43 -1.01 -2.23 12.42
C TYR A 43 0.36 -2.61 11.82
N LEU A 44 0.93 -3.73 12.23
CA LEU A 44 2.25 -4.19 11.74
C LEU A 44 2.22 -4.47 10.23
N ASN A 45 1.15 -5.11 9.74
CA ASN A 45 0.94 -5.29 8.29
C ASN A 45 0.83 -3.96 7.54
N THR A 46 0.26 -2.93 8.17
CA THR A 46 0.16 -1.60 7.57
C THR A 46 1.54 -0.94 7.47
N MET A 47 2.40 -1.09 8.49
CA MET A 47 3.77 -0.59 8.46
C MET A 47 4.62 -1.26 7.39
N ILE A 48 4.44 -2.57 7.18
CA ILE A 48 5.12 -3.30 6.10
C ILE A 48 4.69 -2.76 4.73
N LYS A 49 3.38 -2.62 4.50
CA LYS A 49 2.85 -2.06 3.24
C LYS A 49 3.31 -0.63 2.99
N PHE A 50 3.37 0.19 4.05
CA PHE A 50 3.86 1.56 3.96
C PHE A 50 5.33 1.59 3.53
N ALA A 51 6.18 0.76 4.14
CA ALA A 51 7.59 0.64 3.77
C ALA A 51 7.75 0.19 2.29
N GLU A 52 6.96 -0.79 1.85
CA GLU A 52 6.96 -1.26 0.45
C GLU A 52 6.52 -0.17 -0.54
N ALA A 53 5.50 0.61 -0.17
CA ALA A 53 5.03 1.74 -0.98
C ALA A 53 6.07 2.87 -1.09
N GLU A 54 6.82 3.15 -0.03
CA GLU A 54 7.92 4.13 -0.09
C GLU A 54 9.05 3.68 -1.02
N VAL A 55 9.36 2.38 -1.06
CA VAL A 55 10.32 1.82 -2.05
C VAL A 55 9.76 1.91 -3.47
N GLN A 56 8.49 1.55 -3.67
CA GLN A 56 7.86 1.64 -4.99
C GLN A 56 7.79 3.08 -5.49
N THR A 57 7.41 4.03 -4.65
CA THR A 57 7.35 5.45 -5.05
C THR A 57 8.74 6.03 -5.33
N LYS A 58 9.81 5.55 -4.68
CA LYS A 58 11.19 5.87 -5.08
C LYS A 58 11.52 5.35 -6.48
N ASN A 59 10.99 4.19 -6.86
CA ASN A 59 11.17 3.61 -8.20
C ASN A 59 10.30 4.30 -9.26
N ASP A 60 9.02 4.57 -8.99
CA ASP A 60 8.08 5.26 -9.89
C ASP A 60 8.46 6.72 -10.15
N ARG A 61 9.08 7.37 -9.16
CA ARG A 61 9.62 8.73 -9.30
C ARG A 61 10.99 8.79 -9.98
N ARG A 62 11.55 7.67 -10.44
CA ARG A 62 12.66 7.72 -11.40
C ARG A 62 12.16 8.42 -12.67
N PRO A 63 12.76 9.54 -13.09
CA PRO A 63 12.39 10.18 -14.34
C PRO A 63 12.51 9.14 -15.47
N GLY A 64 11.40 8.82 -16.13
CA GLY A 64 11.35 7.83 -17.22
C GLY A 64 10.64 6.49 -16.94
N GLN A 65 10.17 6.20 -15.72
CA GLN A 65 9.43 4.95 -15.44
C GLN A 65 7.90 5.07 -15.42
N SER A 66 7.34 6.26 -15.12
CA SER A 66 5.92 6.48 -15.38
C SER A 66 5.71 6.54 -16.90
N ASN A 67 5.29 5.42 -17.49
CA ASN A 67 4.88 5.36 -18.89
C ASN A 67 3.63 6.24 -19.03
N LEU A 68 3.82 7.53 -19.28
CA LEU A 68 2.78 8.52 -19.53
C LEU A 68 1.73 7.97 -20.50
N ARG A 69 2.17 7.20 -21.49
CA ARG A 69 1.34 6.46 -22.45
C ARG A 69 0.37 5.48 -21.79
N THR A 70 0.79 4.71 -20.80
CA THR A 70 -0.06 3.75 -20.07
C THR A 70 -1.08 4.48 -19.21
N ARG A 71 -0.65 5.54 -18.50
CA ARG A 71 -1.56 6.37 -17.70
C ARG A 71 -2.60 7.06 -18.57
N LEU A 72 -2.20 7.61 -19.73
CA LEU A 72 -3.10 8.23 -20.70
C LEU A 72 -4.11 7.23 -21.27
N LYS A 73 -3.66 6.03 -21.66
CA LYS A 73 -4.53 4.94 -22.13
C LYS A 73 -5.57 4.54 -21.08
N SER A 74 -5.14 4.38 -19.82
CA SER A 74 -6.06 4.03 -18.74
C SER A 74 -7.12 5.10 -18.51
N LEU A 75 -6.73 6.38 -18.56
CA LEU A 75 -7.66 7.50 -18.40
C LEU A 75 -8.67 7.55 -19.55
N LEU A 76 -8.23 7.41 -20.80
CA LEU A 76 -9.13 7.37 -21.97
C LEU A 76 -10.10 6.19 -21.89
N LEU A 77 -9.63 5.00 -21.50
CA LEU A 77 -10.49 3.84 -21.31
C LEU A 77 -11.55 4.09 -20.23
N SER A 78 -11.19 4.73 -19.11
CA SER A 78 -12.15 5.02 -18.06
C SER A 78 -13.25 6.00 -18.51
N ILE A 79 -12.92 7.02 -19.30
CA ILE A 79 -13.89 7.98 -19.83
C ILE A 79 -14.84 7.29 -20.79
N LEU A 80 -14.32 6.52 -21.75
CA LEU A 80 -15.13 5.79 -22.73
C LEU A 80 -16.00 4.69 -22.09
N LEU A 81 -15.51 4.04 -21.03
CA LEU A 81 -16.29 3.03 -20.28
C LEU A 81 -17.42 3.66 -19.47
N VAL A 82 -17.22 4.87 -18.93
CA VAL A 82 -18.26 5.64 -18.24
C VAL A 82 -19.34 6.06 -19.24
N GLU A 83 -18.98 6.62 -20.40
CA GLU A 83 -19.95 6.96 -21.45
C GLU A 83 -20.74 5.74 -21.94
N ARG A 84 -20.10 4.58 -22.06
CA ARG A 84 -20.78 3.34 -22.48
C ARG A 84 -21.79 2.82 -21.44
N ARG A 85 -21.60 3.13 -20.15
CA ARG A 85 -22.54 2.73 -19.10
C ARG A 85 -23.77 3.64 -19.06
N GLU A 86 -23.62 4.93 -19.33
CA GLU A 86 -24.74 5.87 -19.38
C GLU A 86 -25.61 5.71 -20.65
N GLY A 87 -25.08 5.10 -21.73
CA GLY A 87 -25.82 4.86 -22.97
C GLY A 87 -26.69 3.58 -23.01
N LYS A 88 -26.59 2.67 -22.01
CA LYS A 88 -27.54 1.56 -21.87
C LYS A 88 -28.62 1.99 -20.89
N GLY A 89 -29.70 2.52 -21.46
CA GLY A 89 -30.84 3.07 -20.73
C GLY A 89 -31.34 2.19 -19.59
N GLU A 90 -31.62 2.85 -18.47
CA GLU A 90 -32.70 2.47 -17.57
C GLU A 90 -33.99 2.41 -18.39
N THR A 91 -34.33 1.22 -18.88
CA THR A 91 -35.72 0.88 -19.18
C THR A 91 -36.33 0.29 -17.92
N ALA A 92 -36.96 1.15 -17.12
CA ALA A 92 -38.00 0.78 -16.17
C ALA A 92 -39.36 1.14 -16.78
#